data_AF-A0A972B5N1-F1
#
_entry.id   AF-A0A972B5N1-F1
#
_cell.length_a   1.000
_cell.length_b   1.000
_cell.length_c   1.000
_cell.angle_alpha   90.00
_cell.angle_beta   90.00
_cell.angle_gamma   90.00
#
_symmetry.space_group_name_H-M   'P 1'
#
loop_
_entity.id
_entity.type
_entity.pdbx_description
1 polymer ?
#
loop_
_entity_poly.entity_id
_entity_poly.type
_entity_poly.pdbx_seq_one_letter_code
_entity_poly.pdbx_strand_id
1 'polypeptide(L)'
;MNIKWSEHITTAVAPKGYPESEIPEIAMVGRSNVGKSSVINFLAGRKNLARVGSTPGKTRQINFYSLEGKLIQVDLPVYGYARI
;
A
#
# COMPACT_ATOMS: atom_id res chain seq x y z
N MET A 1 -0.88 -5.17 -16.97
CA MET A 1 -1.39 -3.78 -17.05
C MET A 1 -0.23 -2.86 -17.39
N ASN A 2 -0.41 -1.88 -18.27
CA ASN A 2 0.62 -0.89 -18.59
C ASN A 2 0.29 0.41 -17.87
N ILE A 3 0.67 0.51 -16.58
CA ILE A 3 0.41 1.68 -15.73
C ILE A 3 1.46 2.76 -16.04
N LYS A 4 1.02 3.94 -16.48
CA LYS A 4 1.89 5.08 -16.82
C LYS A 4 2.10 6.05 -15.66
N TRP A 5 1.11 6.16 -14.78
CA TRP A 5 1.19 7.02 -13.62
C TRP A 5 0.42 6.44 -12.43
N SER A 6 0.89 6.80 -11.25
CA SER A 6 0.30 6.42 -9.98
C SER A 6 0.46 7.55 -8.98
N GLU A 7 -0.48 7.65 -8.05
CA GLU A 7 -0.54 8.74 -7.08
C GLU A 7 -0.79 8.17 -5.68
N HIS A 8 -0.15 8.76 -4.67
CA HIS A 8 -0.49 8.48 -3.28
C HIS A 8 -1.72 9.30 -2.90
N ILE A 9 -2.79 8.63 -2.49
CA ILE A 9 -4.05 9.28 -2.14
C ILE A 9 -4.00 9.73 -0.69
N THR A 10 -3.79 8.78 0.22
CA THR A 10 -3.78 9.02 1.66
C THR A 10 -3.10 7.90 2.42
N THR A 11 -2.70 8.20 3.66
CA THR A 11 -2.28 7.24 4.65
C THR A 11 -3.24 7.30 5.82
N ALA A 12 -4.08 6.28 5.96
CA ALA A 12 -5.10 6.23 7.00
C ALA A 12 -4.60 5.51 8.26
N VAL A 13 -4.86 6.10 9.42
CA VAL A 13 -4.64 5.48 10.74
C VAL A 13 -5.93 4.94 11.36
N ALA A 14 -7.09 5.25 10.78
CA ALA A 14 -8.42 4.82 11.20
C ALA A 14 -9.39 4.80 10.00
N PRO A 15 -10.52 4.06 10.06
CA PRO A 15 -11.48 3.97 8.96
C PRO A 15 -12.03 5.30 8.45
N LYS A 16 -12.15 6.30 9.34
CA LYS A 16 -12.57 7.65 8.97
C LYS A 16 -11.61 8.34 7.99
N GLY A 17 -10.36 7.87 7.88
CA GLY A 17 -9.37 8.39 6.94
C GLY A 17 -9.32 7.63 5.61
N TYR A 18 -10.20 6.67 5.37
CA TYR A 18 -10.25 5.96 4.10
C TYR A 18 -10.80 6.90 3.01
N PRO A 19 -10.28 6.81 1.78
CA PRO A 19 -10.84 7.58 0.67
C PRO A 19 -12.25 7.08 0.37
N GLU A 20 -13.19 8.00 0.17
CA GLU A 20 -14.49 7.66 -0.41
C GLU A 20 -14.32 7.58 -1.93
N SER A 21 -14.50 6.38 -2.48
CA SER A 21 -14.30 6.13 -3.90
C SER A 21 -15.17 4.97 -4.39
N GLU A 22 -15.69 5.09 -5.62
CA GLU A 22 -16.37 4.00 -6.33
C GLU A 22 -15.38 3.15 -7.17
N ILE A 23 -14.10 3.55 -7.20
CA ILE A 23 -13.04 2.86 -7.92
C ILE A 23 -12.74 1.54 -7.19
N PRO A 24 -12.60 0.40 -7.91
CA PRO A 24 -12.28 -0.88 -7.30
C PRO A 24 -10.95 -0.84 -6.53
N GLU A 25 -10.88 -1.56 -5.41
CA GLU A 25 -9.70 -1.63 -4.56
C GLU A 25 -9.07 -3.03 -4.54
N ILE A 26 -7.73 -3.10 -4.54
CA ILE A 26 -6.97 -4.34 -4.31
C ILE A 26 -6.08 -4.15 -3.08
N ALA A 27 -6.40 -4.87 -2.01
CA ALA A 27 -5.63 -4.85 -0.78
C ALA A 27 -4.53 -5.93 -0.75
N MET A 28 -3.34 -5.53 -0.31
CA MET A 28 -2.20 -6.44 -0.11
C MET A 28 -1.83 -6.54 1.35
N VAL A 29 -1.80 -7.77 1.88
CA VAL A 29 -1.40 -8.09 3.25
C VAL A 29 -0.36 -9.20 3.24
N GLY A 30 0.58 -9.19 4.19
CA GLY A 30 1.60 -10.23 4.27
C GLY A 30 2.50 -10.09 5.49
N ARG A 31 3.37 -11.09 5.70
CA ARG A 31 4.40 -11.08 6.75
C ARG A 31 5.51 -10.07 6.45
N SER A 32 6.30 -9.75 7.47
CA SER A 32 7.43 -8.82 7.31
C SER A 32 8.42 -9.39 6.32
N ASN A 33 8.93 -8.53 5.44
CA ASN A 33 9.93 -8.87 4.41
C ASN A 33 9.49 -9.94 3.40
N VAL A 34 8.18 -10.21 3.25
CA VAL A 34 7.67 -11.14 2.23
C VAL A 34 7.72 -10.59 0.79
N GLY A 35 8.12 -9.32 0.61
CA GLY A 35 8.21 -8.68 -0.70
C GLY A 35 6.95 -7.94 -1.16
N LYS A 36 5.97 -7.69 -0.27
CA LYS A 36 4.74 -6.92 -0.56
C LYS A 36 5.03 -5.60 -1.28
N SER A 37 5.93 -4.78 -0.75
CA SER A 37 6.28 -3.49 -1.35
C SER A 37 6.89 -3.63 -2.76
N SER A 38 7.60 -4.72 -3.04
CA SER A 38 8.13 -5.01 -4.37
C SER A 38 7.00 -5.30 -5.37
N VAL A 39 6.00 -6.08 -4.96
CA VAL A 39 4.81 -6.34 -5.79
C VAL A 39 4.01 -5.06 -6.00
N ILE A 40 3.87 -4.22 -4.96
CA ILE A 40 3.20 -2.92 -5.08
C ILE A 40 3.89 -2.03 -6.10
N ASN A 41 5.21 -1.86 -5.97
CA ASN A 41 6.00 -1.05 -6.90
C ASN A 41 5.98 -1.60 -8.33
N PHE A 42 5.97 -2.94 -8.49
CA PHE A 42 5.83 -3.58 -9.80
C PHE A 42 4.48 -3.29 -10.45
N LEU A 43 3.36 -3.45 -9.72
CA LEU A 43 2.03 -3.16 -10.26
C LEU A 43 1.84 -1.67 -10.55
N ALA A 44 2.41 -0.80 -9.73
CA ALA A 44 2.30 0.64 -9.89
C ALA A 44 3.23 1.23 -10.96
N GLY A 45 4.07 0.41 -11.61
CA GLY A 45 5.05 0.86 -12.61
C GLY A 45 6.10 1.85 -12.05
N ARG A 46 6.26 1.92 -10.72
CA ARG A 46 7.13 2.88 -10.04
C ARG A 46 7.98 2.21 -8.97
N LYS A 47 9.29 2.47 -8.98
CA LYS A 47 10.24 1.81 -8.06
C LYS A 47 10.15 2.27 -6.59
N ASN A 48 9.54 3.41 -6.29
CA ASN A 48 9.57 4.04 -4.97
C ASN A 48 8.19 4.56 -4.49
N LEU A 49 7.08 3.97 -4.97
CA LEU A 49 5.74 4.40 -4.56
C LEU A 49 5.42 3.93 -3.14
N ALA A 50 5.56 2.62 -2.90
CA ALA A 50 5.49 2.06 -1.56
C ALA A 50 6.88 2.08 -0.93
N ARG A 51 7.05 2.87 0.13
CA ARG A 51 8.29 2.87 0.92
C ARG A 51 8.44 1.52 1.62
N VAL A 52 9.59 0.88 1.44
CA VAL A 52 9.99 -0.30 2.23
C VAL A 52 10.38 0.21 3.62
N GLY A 53 9.39 0.35 4.50
CA GLY A 53 9.63 0.73 5.89
C GLY A 53 10.38 -0.38 6.61
N SER A 54 11.65 -0.17 6.91
CA SER A 54 12.53 -1.12 7.59
C SER A 54 12.33 -1.18 9.11
N THR A 55 11.45 -0.34 9.68
CA THR A 55 11.21 -0.26 11.12
C THR A 55 9.80 -0.72 11.48
N PRO A 56 9.65 -1.94 12.01
CA PRO A 56 8.33 -2.47 12.30
C PRO A 56 7.85 -2.01 13.67
N GLY A 57 6.53 -1.85 13.81
CA GLY A 57 5.88 -1.91 15.11
C GLY A 57 5.44 -0.61 15.77
N LYS A 58 5.30 0.54 15.09
CA LYS A 58 4.78 1.75 15.77
C LYS A 58 3.50 2.41 15.23
N THR A 59 2.96 2.06 14.07
CA THR A 59 1.59 2.49 13.69
C THR A 59 1.05 1.56 12.59
N ARG A 60 -0.18 1.06 12.75
CA ARG A 60 -0.90 0.28 11.72
C ARG A 60 -1.48 1.22 10.66
N GLN A 61 -0.61 1.94 9.95
CA GLN A 61 -1.00 2.80 8.84
C GLN A 61 -1.38 1.95 7.63
N ILE A 62 -2.45 2.34 6.94
CA ILE A 62 -2.87 1.78 5.64
C ILE A 62 -2.62 2.84 4.59
N ASN A 63 -1.90 2.50 3.51
CA ASN A 63 -1.64 3.44 2.42
C ASN A 63 -2.52 3.13 1.22
N PHE A 64 -3.07 4.17 0.61
CA PHE A 64 -3.90 4.07 -0.59
C PHE A 64 -3.19 4.73 -1.77
N TYR A 65 -3.12 4.03 -2.89
CA TYR A 65 -2.49 4.51 -4.10
C TYR A 65 -3.44 4.39 -5.29
N SER A 66 -3.65 5.48 -6.02
CA SER A 66 -4.40 5.46 -7.28
C SER A 66 -3.50 4.98 -8.42
N LEU A 67 -3.98 3.99 -9.16
CA LEU A 67 -3.38 3.53 -10.42
C LEU A 67 -4.23 4.06 -11.57
N GLU A 68 -3.78 5.16 -12.18
CA GLU A 68 -4.46 5.87 -13.26
C GLU A 68 -5.94 6.25 -13.00
N GLY A 69 -6.37 6.36 -11.74
CA GLY A 69 -7.79 6.59 -11.41
C GLY A 69 -8.71 5.41 -11.76
N LYS A 70 -8.16 4.23 -12.08
CA LYS A 70 -8.92 3.03 -12.48
C LYS A 70 -8.96 1.95 -11.42
N LEU A 71 -7.96 1.95 -10.53
CA LEU A 71 -7.81 0.97 -9.47
C LEU A 71 -7.12 1.64 -8.29
N ILE A 72 -7.60 1.37 -7.08
CA ILE A 72 -6.92 1.76 -5.84
C ILE A 72 -6.15 0.55 -5.33
N GLN A 73 -4.85 0.71 -5.17
CA GLN A 73 -4.00 -0.27 -4.51
C GLN A 73 -3.88 0.08 -3.04
N VAL A 74 -4.25 -0.86 -2.16
CA VAL A 74 -4.25 -0.68 -0.71
C VAL A 74 -3.12 -1.48 -0.10
N ASP A 75 -2.24 -0.79 0.60
CA ASP A 75 -1.12 -1.38 1.32
C ASP A 75 -1.46 -1.55 2.80
N LEU A 76 -1.76 -2.77 3.21
CA LEU A 76 -2.09 -3.08 4.59
C LEU A 76 -0.82 -3.27 5.43
N PRO A 77 -0.87 -2.92 6.73
CA PRO A 77 0.23 -3.14 7.63
C PRO A 77 0.59 -4.62 7.69
N VAL A 78 1.90 -4.87 7.78
CA VAL A 78 2.47 -6.19 7.94
C VAL A 78 2.02 -6.82 9.26
N TYR A 79 1.75 -8.13 9.26
CA TYR A 79 1.52 -8.93 10.47
C TYR A 79 2.71 -9.85 10.77
N GLY A 80 2.82 -10.30 12.02
CA GLY A 80 3.80 -11.33 12.41
C GLY A 80 5.26 -10.88 12.46
N TYR A 81 5.53 -9.57 12.53
CA TYR A 81 6.84 -9.11 13.01
C TYR A 81 6.89 -9.27 14.52
N ALA A 82 7.54 -10.34 14.98
CA ALA A 82 8.00 -10.46 16.36
C ALA A 82 9.40 -9.87 16.42
N ARG A 83 9.59 -8.84 17.26
CA ARG A 83 10.93 -8.39 17.63
C ARG A 83 11.51 -9.50 18.51
N ILE A 84 12.43 -10.30 17.97
CA ILE A 84 13.33 -11.13 18.77
C ILE A 84 14.40 -10.20 19.34
#